data_AF-A0A819EGQ4-F1
#
_entry.id   AF-A0A819EGQ4-F1
#
_cell.length_a   1.000
_cell.length_b   1.000
_cell.length_c   1.000
_cell.angle_alpha   90.00
_cell.angle_beta   90.00
_cell.angle_gamma   90.00
#
_symmetry.space_group_name_H-M   'P 1'
#
loop_
_entity.id
_entity.type
_entity.pdbx_description
1 polymer ?
#
loop_
_entity_poly.entity_id
_entity_poly.type
_entity_poly.pdbx_seq_one_letter_code
_entity_poly.pdbx_strand_id
1 'polypeptide(L)'
;MWDEQKPFYQDKWSISGRTYQAVNEAFQNECPNDKIPCRQTIYKITKKFDETGSVDDAPRSGRPTTAKTGEKIQLVSEAVVLNPQTSQRRASKLNVPRVTIWGGIWSNGVVGPYFFEDNVTSKNYVRMLKDTTVPHLQAHPAFQTMIWQQDGAPPHYDQVVQYLLDDTFLD
;
A
#
# COMPACT_ATOMS: atom_id res chain seq x y z
N MET A 1 19.04 -6.53 10.21
CA MET A 1 20.19 -7.29 9.64
C MET A 1 20.90 -6.53 8.52
N TRP A 2 20.31 -6.29 7.34
CA TRP A 2 21.04 -5.60 6.23
C TRP A 2 21.21 -4.09 6.40
N ASP A 3 20.26 -3.41 7.04
CA ASP A 3 20.37 -1.96 7.28
C ASP A 3 21.48 -1.62 8.29
N GLU A 4 21.80 -2.54 9.20
CA GLU A 4 22.88 -2.39 10.19
C GLU A 4 24.28 -2.50 9.56
N GLN A 5 24.40 -3.18 8.41
CA GLN A 5 25.68 -3.38 7.73
C GLN A 5 25.98 -2.27 6.69
N LYS A 6 25.01 -1.42 6.33
CA LYS A 6 25.22 -0.32 5.36
C LYS A 6 26.29 0.70 5.82
N PRO A 7 26.32 1.15 7.08
CA PRO A 7 27.35 2.07 7.57
C PRO A 7 28.77 1.46 7.54
N PHE A 8 28.88 0.15 7.77
CA PHE A 8 30.14 -0.57 7.70
C PHE A 8 30.77 -0.44 6.29
N TYR A 9 29.99 -0.73 5.25
CA TYR A 9 30.50 -0.66 3.87
C TYR A 9 30.93 0.75 3.48
N GLN A 10 30.25 1.77 4.00
CA GLN A 10 30.58 3.17 3.76
C GLN A 10 31.93 3.55 4.38
N ASP A 11 32.12 3.25 5.67
CA ASP A 11 33.35 3.55 6.40
C ASP A 11 34.55 2.84 5.74
N LYS A 12 34.41 1.53 5.49
CA LYS A 12 35.49 0.76 4.86
C LYS A 12 35.74 1.18 3.43
N TRP A 13 34.73 1.54 2.63
CA TRP A 13 34.96 2.02 1.25
C TRP A 13 35.80 3.29 1.21
N SER A 14 35.56 4.20 2.15
CA SER A 14 36.27 5.48 2.24
C SER A 14 37.73 5.32 2.64
N ILE A 15 38.03 4.35 3.52
CA ILE A 15 39.37 4.14 4.10
C ILE A 15 40.22 3.14 3.29
N SER A 16 39.60 2.19 2.59
CA SER A 16 40.28 1.06 1.95
C SER A 16 40.71 1.30 0.49
N GLY A 17 40.89 2.57 0.09
CA GLY A 17 41.26 2.92 -1.28
C GLY A 17 40.20 2.59 -2.34
N ARG A 18 38.93 2.43 -1.92
CA ARG A 18 37.76 2.22 -2.80
C ARG A 18 37.87 1.00 -3.72
N THR A 19 38.34 -0.13 -3.18
CA THR A 19 38.38 -1.40 -3.91
C THR A 19 37.46 -2.44 -3.29
N TYR A 20 36.86 -3.28 -4.14
CA TYR A 20 36.02 -4.39 -3.68
C TYR A 20 36.79 -5.36 -2.78
N GLN A 21 38.05 -5.69 -3.16
CA GLN A 21 38.87 -6.64 -2.41
C GLN A 21 39.11 -6.16 -0.98
N ALA A 22 39.50 -4.90 -0.82
CA ALA A 22 39.80 -4.37 0.50
C ALA A 22 38.55 -4.23 1.39
N VAL A 23 37.38 -3.89 0.81
CA VAL A 23 36.11 -3.90 1.55
C VAL A 23 35.66 -5.32 1.91
N ASN A 24 35.86 -6.28 1.01
CA ASN A 24 35.51 -7.68 1.27
C ASN A 24 36.41 -8.30 2.36
N GLU A 25 37.71 -8.02 2.33
CA GLU A 25 38.66 -8.44 3.37
C GLU A 25 38.32 -7.81 4.72
N ALA A 26 38.02 -6.51 4.77
CA ALA A 26 37.57 -5.85 5.99
C ALA A 26 36.28 -6.49 6.54
N PHE A 27 35.31 -6.79 5.68
CA PHE A 27 34.05 -7.43 6.09
C PHE A 27 34.28 -8.83 6.64
N GLN A 28 35.14 -9.62 6.00
CA GLN A 28 35.49 -10.96 6.49
C GLN A 28 36.19 -10.92 7.86
N ASN A 29 37.03 -9.91 8.11
CA ASN A 29 37.75 -9.78 9.37
C ASN A 29 36.85 -9.28 10.52
N GLU A 30 35.98 -8.32 10.26
CA GLU A 30 35.15 -7.68 11.28
C GLU A 30 33.78 -8.35 11.48
N CYS A 31 33.29 -9.06 10.45
CA CYS A 31 32.02 -9.78 10.47
C CYS A 31 32.18 -11.23 9.96
N PRO A 32 33.00 -12.08 10.62
CA PRO A 32 33.38 -13.41 10.11
C PRO A 32 32.23 -14.41 10.02
N ASN A 33 31.16 -14.21 10.81
CA ASN A 33 29.99 -15.10 10.84
C ASN A 33 28.84 -14.63 9.94
N ASP A 34 28.96 -13.43 9.36
CA ASP A 34 27.91 -12.87 8.51
C ASP A 34 28.07 -13.31 7.05
N LYS A 35 26.94 -13.36 6.35
CA LYS A 35 26.92 -13.70 4.93
C LYS A 35 27.59 -12.59 4.12
N ILE A 36 28.72 -12.91 3.49
CA ILE A 36 29.45 -12.02 2.58
C ILE A 36 28.55 -11.57 1.42
N PRO A 37 28.33 -10.26 1.23
CA PRO A 37 27.58 -9.77 0.09
C PRO A 37 28.32 -9.96 -1.21
N CYS A 38 27.58 -10.22 -2.28
CA CYS A 38 28.19 -10.36 -3.59
C CYS A 38 28.75 -9.01 -4.07
N ARG A 39 29.74 -9.08 -4.97
CA ARG A 39 30.40 -7.91 -5.59
C ARG A 39 29.44 -6.86 -6.10
N GLN A 40 28.32 -7.29 -6.69
CA GLN A 40 27.33 -6.38 -7.26
C GLN A 40 26.55 -5.61 -6.19
N THR A 41 26.35 -6.20 -5.02
CA THR A 41 25.75 -5.53 -3.86
C THR A 41 26.69 -4.46 -3.34
N ILE A 42 27.96 -4.80 -3.09
CA ILE A 42 28.97 -3.82 -2.63
C ILE A 42 29.08 -2.67 -3.65
N TYR A 43 29.18 -2.97 -4.94
CA TYR A 43 29.22 -1.95 -6.00
C TYR A 43 28.00 -1.03 -6.00
N LYS A 44 26.77 -1.57 -5.85
CA LYS A 44 25.56 -0.75 -5.83
C LYS A 44 25.51 0.20 -4.63
N ILE A 45 25.92 -0.28 -3.45
CA ILE A 45 25.95 0.52 -2.23
C ILE A 45 26.98 1.64 -2.36
N THR A 46 28.20 1.31 -2.78
CA THR A 46 29.29 2.28 -2.87
C THR A 46 29.05 3.29 -3.99
N LYS A 47 28.54 2.85 -5.14
CA LYS A 47 28.14 3.75 -6.23
C LYS A 47 27.03 4.72 -5.80
N LYS A 48 25.97 4.22 -5.16
CA LYS A 48 24.88 5.06 -4.66
C LYS A 48 25.41 6.10 -3.65
N PHE A 49 26.35 5.69 -2.80
CA PHE A 49 26.99 6.59 -1.86
C PHE A 49 27.84 7.65 -2.57
N ASP A 50 28.70 7.28 -3.52
CA ASP A 50 29.50 8.24 -4.31
C ASP A 50 28.61 9.25 -5.07
N GLU A 51 27.41 8.83 -5.50
CA GLU A 51 26.45 9.67 -6.23
C GLU A 51 25.61 10.60 -5.32
N THR A 52 25.24 10.16 -4.11
CA THR A 52 24.22 10.84 -3.27
C THR A 52 24.71 11.26 -1.89
N GLY A 53 25.89 10.79 -1.47
CA GLY A 53 26.40 10.97 -0.10
C GLY A 53 25.63 10.21 0.97
N SER A 54 24.65 9.37 0.60
CA SER A 54 23.83 8.61 1.54
C SER A 54 23.67 7.15 1.12
N VAL A 55 23.68 6.26 2.11
CA VAL A 55 23.32 4.85 1.95
C VAL A 55 21.84 4.60 2.23
N ASP A 56 21.12 5.58 2.79
CA ASP A 56 19.71 5.49 3.15
C ASP A 56 18.85 5.28 1.91
N ASP A 57 17.78 4.51 2.06
CA ASP A 57 16.87 4.26 0.96
C ASP A 57 16.24 5.57 0.48
N ALA A 58 16.41 5.86 -0.81
CA ALA A 58 15.82 7.05 -1.42
C ALA A 58 14.29 6.95 -1.32
N PRO A 59 13.60 8.09 -1.09
CA PRO A 59 12.14 8.11 -1.13
C PRO A 59 11.68 7.61 -2.49
N ARG A 60 10.96 6.49 -2.50
CA ARG A 60 10.43 5.90 -3.74
C ARG A 60 9.24 6.74 -4.18
N SER A 61 9.22 7.17 -5.44
CA SER A 61 7.96 7.58 -6.05
C SER A 61 7.01 6.39 -5.95
N GLY A 62 5.92 6.54 -5.19
CA GLY A 62 4.90 5.50 -5.08
C GLY A 62 4.34 5.13 -6.45
N ARG A 63 3.47 4.13 -6.48
CA ARG A 63 2.75 3.75 -7.71
C ARG A 63 2.08 5.01 -8.31
N PRO A 64 2.30 5.33 -9.60
CA PRO A 64 1.64 6.46 -10.24
C PRO A 64 0.12 6.37 -10.05
N THR A 65 -0.50 7.50 -9.68
CA THR A 65 -1.94 7.58 -9.44
C THR A 65 -2.60 8.48 -10.48
N THR A 66 -3.86 8.20 -10.80
CA THR A 66 -4.66 8.99 -11.74
C THR A 66 -5.84 9.57 -10.98
N ALA A 67 -6.01 10.89 -10.99
CA ALA A 67 -7.18 11.56 -10.41
C ALA A 67 -8.46 11.08 -11.10
N LYS A 68 -9.52 10.79 -10.33
CA LYS A 68 -10.78 10.24 -10.86
C LYS A 68 -11.85 11.34 -10.80
N THR A 69 -12.18 11.89 -11.96
CA THR A 69 -13.30 12.82 -12.14
C THR A 69 -14.63 12.05 -12.18
N GLY A 70 -15.75 12.72 -11.85
CA GLY A 70 -17.10 12.13 -11.92
C GLY A 70 -17.43 11.51 -13.28
N GLU A 71 -16.97 12.11 -14.37
CA GLU A 71 -17.09 11.56 -15.73
C GLU A 71 -16.48 10.16 -15.87
N LYS A 72 -15.33 9.92 -15.22
CA LYS A 72 -14.66 8.61 -15.25
C LYS A 72 -15.46 7.55 -14.49
N ILE A 73 -16.10 7.94 -13.38
CA ILE A 73 -16.99 7.05 -12.62
C ILE A 73 -18.17 6.62 -13.48
N GLN A 74 -18.78 7.58 -14.18
CA GLN A 74 -19.91 7.32 -15.05
C GLN A 74 -19.54 6.40 -16.23
N LEU A 75 -18.40 6.65 -16.89
CA LEU A 75 -17.89 5.78 -17.95
C LEU A 75 -17.66 4.34 -17.48
N VAL A 76 -17.13 4.15 -16.27
CA VAL A 76 -16.94 2.80 -15.72
C VAL A 76 -18.28 2.15 -15.42
N SER A 77 -19.21 2.88 -14.81
CA SER A 77 -20.55 2.39 -14.49
C SER A 77 -21.27 1.89 -15.75
N GLU A 78 -21.30 2.70 -16.81
CA GLU A 78 -21.90 2.36 -18.09
C GLU A 78 -21.25 1.11 -18.72
N ALA A 79 -19.92 1.03 -18.72
CA ALA A 79 -19.20 -0.12 -19.26
C ALA A 79 -19.51 -1.42 -18.51
N VAL A 80 -19.67 -1.37 -17.18
CA VAL A 80 -20.03 -2.53 -16.36
C VAL A 80 -21.48 -2.96 -16.61
N VAL A 81 -22.42 -2.01 -16.77
CA VAL A 81 -23.82 -2.33 -17.10
C VAL A 81 -23.92 -3.00 -18.48
N LEU A 82 -23.20 -2.48 -19.48
CA LEU A 82 -23.20 -3.04 -20.82
C LEU A 82 -22.57 -4.44 -20.87
N ASN A 83 -21.58 -4.73 -20.01
CA ASN A 83 -20.97 -6.05 -19.93
C ASN A 83 -20.49 -6.38 -18.50
N PRO A 84 -21.35 -6.99 -17.67
CA PRO A 84 -21.05 -7.29 -16.26
C PRO A 84 -19.89 -8.28 -16.07
N GLN A 85 -19.56 -9.08 -17.09
CA GLN A 85 -18.46 -10.05 -17.03
C GLN A 85 -17.09 -9.42 -17.38
N THR A 86 -17.04 -8.09 -17.56
CA THR A 86 -15.80 -7.40 -17.88
C THR A 86 -14.84 -7.42 -16.70
N SER A 87 -13.83 -8.29 -16.77
CA SER A 87 -12.73 -8.27 -15.80
C SER A 87 -11.97 -6.94 -15.81
N GLN A 88 -11.37 -6.58 -14.68
CA GLN A 88 -10.48 -5.40 -14.56
C GLN A 88 -9.37 -5.39 -15.63
N ARG A 89 -8.83 -6.57 -15.96
CA ARG A 89 -7.81 -6.72 -17.00
C ARG A 89 -8.35 -6.34 -18.39
N ARG A 90 -9.58 -6.75 -18.71
CA ARG A 90 -10.23 -6.40 -19.98
C ARG A 90 -10.56 -4.91 -20.05
N ALA A 91 -11.12 -4.35 -18.98
CA ALA A 91 -11.39 -2.92 -18.86
C ALA A 91 -10.11 -2.08 -19.06
N SER A 92 -8.99 -2.50 -18.44
CA SER A 92 -7.70 -1.83 -18.61
C SER A 92 -7.17 -1.87 -20.04
N LYS A 93 -7.48 -2.91 -20.83
CA LYS A 93 -7.12 -2.97 -22.26
C LYS A 93 -7.96 -2.03 -23.13
N LEU A 94 -9.16 -1.70 -22.67
CA LEU A 94 -10.11 -0.82 -23.35
C LEU A 94 -9.95 0.65 -22.92
N ASN A 95 -8.87 0.99 -22.19
CA ASN A 95 -8.64 2.31 -21.61
C ASN A 95 -9.80 2.82 -20.74
N VAL A 96 -10.59 1.91 -20.17
CA VAL A 96 -11.61 2.28 -19.20
C VAL A 96 -10.91 2.80 -17.94
N PRO A 97 -11.29 3.99 -17.41
CA PRO A 97 -10.68 4.55 -16.23
C PRO A 97 -10.71 3.59 -15.03
N ARG A 98 -9.71 3.69 -14.16
CA ARG A 98 -9.70 2.92 -12.91
C ARG A 98 -10.41 3.71 -11.83
N VAL A 99 -11.44 3.12 -11.26
CA VAL A 99 -12.13 3.63 -10.07
C VAL A 99 -11.89 2.70 -8.90
N THR A 100 -11.99 3.25 -7.69
CA THR A 100 -11.99 2.44 -6.47
C THR A 100 -13.38 2.50 -5.90
N ILE A 101 -13.94 1.33 -5.63
CA ILE A 101 -15.25 1.18 -5.05
C ILE A 101 -15.13 0.50 -3.69
N TRP A 102 -15.98 0.88 -2.77
CA TRP A 102 -16.27 0.09 -1.57
C TRP A 102 -17.63 -0.59 -1.76
N GLY A 103 -17.72 -1.82 -1.29
CA GLY A 103 -18.97 -2.56 -1.20
C GLY A 103 -18.86 -3.61 -0.09
N GLY A 104 -19.91 -3.72 0.70
CA GLY A 104 -20.08 -4.77 1.70
C GLY A 104 -21.01 -5.86 1.19
N ILE A 105 -20.75 -7.10 1.57
CA ILE A 105 -21.65 -8.23 1.31
C ILE A 105 -22.02 -8.88 2.62
N TRP A 106 -23.23 -9.40 2.70
CA TRP A 106 -23.71 -10.16 3.85
C TRP A 106 -24.80 -11.14 3.39
N SER A 107 -25.29 -12.00 4.29
CA SER A 107 -26.15 -13.14 3.90
C SER A 107 -27.41 -12.76 3.14
N ASN A 108 -27.97 -11.56 3.39
CA ASN A 108 -29.21 -11.13 2.76
C ASN A 108 -29.02 -9.99 1.75
N GLY A 109 -27.79 -9.69 1.33
CA GLY A 109 -27.58 -8.73 0.24
C GLY A 109 -26.22 -8.06 0.19
N VAL A 110 -26.22 -6.88 -0.43
CA VAL A 110 -25.04 -6.06 -0.72
C VAL A 110 -25.32 -4.65 -0.20
N VAL A 111 -24.28 -4.01 0.35
CA VAL A 111 -24.28 -2.60 0.74
C VAL A 111 -23.29 -1.85 -0.14
N GLY A 112 -23.69 -0.71 -0.71
CA GLY A 112 -22.93 0.04 -1.71
C GLY A 112 -23.51 -0.10 -3.12
N PRO A 113 -22.77 0.23 -4.19
CA PRO A 113 -21.36 0.65 -4.23
C PRO A 113 -21.13 2.10 -3.77
N TYR A 114 -20.05 2.35 -3.04
CA TYR A 114 -19.55 3.69 -2.78
C TYR A 114 -18.31 3.96 -3.64
N PHE A 115 -18.32 5.03 -4.43
CA PHE A 115 -17.21 5.38 -5.33
C PHE A 115 -16.28 6.39 -4.67
N PHE A 116 -14.98 6.06 -4.62
CA PHE A 116 -13.96 7.02 -4.22
C PHE A 116 -13.41 7.77 -5.43
N GLU A 117 -13.52 9.09 -5.40
CA GLU A 117 -12.90 10.02 -6.36
C GLU A 117 -11.37 10.05 -6.24
N ASP A 118 -10.85 9.79 -5.05
CA ASP A 118 -9.41 9.78 -4.75
C ASP A 118 -8.92 8.41 -4.26
N ASN A 119 -7.68 8.39 -3.78
CA ASN A 119 -7.16 7.24 -3.03
C ASN A 119 -7.92 7.08 -1.72
N VAL A 120 -8.09 5.84 -1.28
CA VAL A 120 -8.71 5.55 0.01
C VAL A 120 -7.74 5.93 1.12
N THR A 121 -8.19 6.80 2.00
CA THR A 121 -7.51 7.26 3.22
C THR A 121 -8.43 7.00 4.40
N SER A 122 -7.89 6.97 5.61
CA SER A 122 -8.72 6.80 6.82
C SER A 122 -9.83 7.86 6.88
N LYS A 123 -9.55 9.10 6.49
CA LYS A 123 -10.51 10.21 6.50
C LYS A 123 -11.70 9.98 5.57
N ASN A 124 -11.46 9.64 4.30
CA ASN A 124 -12.56 9.42 3.35
C ASN A 124 -13.24 8.05 3.55
N TYR A 125 -12.55 7.09 4.17
CA TYR A 125 -13.13 5.82 4.60
C TYR A 125 -14.12 6.03 5.76
N VAL A 126 -13.73 6.75 6.82
CA VAL A 126 -14.64 7.15 7.92
C VAL A 126 -15.84 7.91 7.38
N ARG A 127 -15.62 8.84 6.45
CA ARG A 127 -16.73 9.59 5.83
C ARG A 127 -17.72 8.65 5.14
N MET A 128 -17.23 7.73 4.31
CA MET A 128 -18.07 6.73 3.66
C MET A 128 -18.84 5.88 4.68
N LEU A 129 -18.18 5.43 5.76
CA LEU A 129 -18.81 4.65 6.81
C LEU A 129 -19.95 5.42 7.47
N LYS A 130 -19.70 6.66 7.91
CA LYS A 130 -20.68 7.50 8.63
C LYS A 130 -21.82 7.97 7.73
N ASP A 131 -21.50 8.41 6.52
CA ASP A 131 -22.46 9.07 5.63
C ASP A 131 -23.33 8.05 4.87
N THR A 132 -22.86 6.81 4.71
CA THR A 132 -23.51 5.82 3.84
C THR A 132 -23.70 4.47 4.51
N THR A 133 -22.62 3.81 4.92
CA THR A 133 -22.66 2.39 5.28
C THR A 133 -23.34 2.12 6.61
N VAL A 134 -22.94 2.81 7.67
CA VAL A 134 -23.48 2.60 9.02
C VAL A 134 -24.98 2.89 9.08
N PRO A 135 -25.49 4.03 8.56
CA PRO A 135 -26.94 4.27 8.54
C PRO A 135 -27.72 3.20 7.78
N HIS A 136 -27.17 2.70 6.66
CA HIS A 136 -27.81 1.65 5.88
C HIS A 136 -27.88 0.32 6.64
N LEU A 137 -26.80 -0.04 7.34
CA LEU A 137 -26.75 -1.24 8.16
C LEU A 137 -27.64 -1.13 9.41
N GLN A 138 -27.66 0.02 10.08
CA GLN A 138 -28.49 0.28 11.27
C GLN A 138 -29.99 0.18 10.99
N ALA A 139 -30.42 0.47 9.77
CA ALA A 139 -31.80 0.28 9.34
C ALA A 139 -32.22 -1.19 9.26
N HIS A 140 -31.26 -2.13 9.26
CA HIS A 140 -31.54 -3.55 9.14
C HIS A 140 -31.86 -4.19 10.51
N PRO A 141 -32.94 -4.98 10.65
CA PRO A 141 -33.31 -5.59 11.94
C PRO A 141 -32.21 -6.44 12.61
N ALA A 142 -31.33 -7.05 11.80
CA ALA A 142 -30.22 -7.87 12.28
C ALA A 142 -28.94 -7.09 12.62
N PHE A 143 -28.94 -5.76 12.56
CA PHE A 143 -27.76 -4.93 12.79
C PHE A 143 -27.03 -5.28 14.09
N GLN A 144 -27.77 -5.49 15.18
CA GLN A 144 -27.23 -5.78 16.51
C GLN A 144 -26.49 -7.12 16.60
N THR A 145 -26.65 -8.00 15.62
CA THR A 145 -25.97 -9.30 15.55
C THR A 145 -25.01 -9.39 14.37
N MET A 146 -24.82 -8.29 13.62
CA MET A 146 -23.91 -8.26 12.49
C MET A 146 -22.47 -8.17 12.98
N ILE A 147 -21.62 -9.07 12.48
CA ILE A 147 -20.18 -9.01 12.69
C ILE A 147 -19.57 -8.20 11.55
N TRP A 148 -18.81 -7.15 11.90
CA TRP A 148 -18.04 -6.40 10.94
C TRP A 148 -16.73 -7.12 10.60
N GLN A 149 -16.43 -7.27 9.31
CA GLN A 149 -15.20 -7.91 8.85
C GLN A 149 -14.62 -7.14 7.65
N GLN A 150 -13.30 -6.89 7.70
CA GLN A 150 -12.54 -6.21 6.65
C GLN A 150 -11.14 -6.82 6.51
N ASP A 151 -10.45 -6.50 5.42
CA ASP A 151 -9.08 -6.95 5.17
C ASP A 151 -8.03 -6.05 5.88
N GLY A 152 -6.75 -6.37 5.69
CA GLY A 152 -5.63 -5.62 6.26
C GLY A 152 -5.21 -4.38 5.44
N ALA A 153 -6.14 -3.64 4.83
CA ALA A 153 -5.78 -2.42 4.13
C ALA A 153 -5.31 -1.32 5.12
N PRO A 154 -4.29 -0.50 4.77
CA PRO A 154 -3.75 0.53 5.67
C PRO A 154 -4.79 1.47 6.31
N PRO A 155 -5.83 1.95 5.59
CA PRO A 155 -6.86 2.80 6.19
C PRO A 155 -7.62 2.15 7.35
N HIS A 156 -7.70 0.82 7.41
CA HIS A 156 -8.45 0.09 8.44
C HIS A 156 -7.74 0.06 9.80
N TYR A 157 -6.43 0.30 9.81
CA TYR A 157 -5.63 0.32 11.04
C TYR A 157 -5.54 1.69 11.70
N ASP A 158 -6.10 2.71 11.08
CA ASP A 158 -6.12 4.04 11.68
C ASP A 158 -7.03 4.05 12.90
N GLN A 159 -6.56 4.66 13.98
CA GLN A 159 -7.27 4.73 15.25
C GLN A 159 -8.68 5.30 15.07
N VAL A 160 -8.85 6.32 14.22
CA VAL A 160 -10.17 6.94 13.99
C VAL A 160 -11.17 5.97 13.35
N VAL A 161 -10.69 5.00 12.56
CA VAL A 161 -11.54 3.98 11.94
C VAL A 161 -11.88 2.91 12.96
N GLN A 162 -10.89 2.44 13.73
CA GLN A 162 -11.11 1.43 14.78
C GLN A 162 -12.12 1.93 15.81
N TYR A 163 -11.90 3.12 16.39
CA TYR A 163 -12.83 3.70 17.36
C TYR A 163 -14.25 3.86 16.82
N LEU A 164 -14.41 4.21 15.53
CA LEU A 164 -15.73 4.28 14.93
C LEU A 164 -16.40 2.90 14.86
N LEU A 165 -15.66 1.88 14.43
CA LEU A 165 -16.20 0.53 14.26
C LEU A 165 -16.53 -0.11 15.62
N ASP A 166 -15.65 0.04 16.60
CA ASP A 166 -15.84 -0.45 17.97
C ASP A 166 -17.03 0.23 18.67
N ASP A 167 -17.26 1.53 18.40
CA ASP A 167 -18.45 2.25 18.91
C ASP A 167 -19.74 1.86 18.18
N THR A 168 -19.64 1.43 16.93
CA THR A 168 -20.80 1.17 16.05
C THR A 168 -21.31 -0.25 16.15
N PHE A 169 -20.41 -1.23 16.20
CA PHE A 169 -20.73 -2.66 16.19
C PHE A 169 -20.41 -3.21 17.57
N LEU A 170 -21.39 -3.85 18.22
CA LEU A 170 -21.18 -4.49 19.51
C LEU A 170 -20.23 -5.69 19.34
N ASP A 171 -19.25 -5.80 20.22
CA ASP A 171 -18.42 -7.00 20.40
C ASP A 171 -19.22 -8.16 21.02
#